data_AF-A0A7Z2V1K3-F1
#
_entry.id   AF-A0A7Z2V1K3-F1
#
_cell.length_a   1.000
_cell.length_b   1.000
_cell.length_c   1.000
_cell.angle_alpha   90.00
_cell.angle_beta   90.00
_cell.angle_gamma   90.00
#
_symmetry.space_group_name_H-M   'P 1'
#
loop_
_entity.id
_entity.type
_entity.pdbx_description
1 polymer ?
#
loop_
_entity_poly.entity_id
_entity_poly.type
_entity_poly.pdbx_seq_one_letter_code
_entity_poly.pdbx_strand_id
1 'polypeptide(L)'
;MSSTLGNTIDFDSARLKLELASSSQRAAASRPRITDLPALQQRLAHVLQTSLELDRVLGMFFAQLAEHMALDALRYSHSAHNILLQNGQAATHRCNYRITHAGEYLGDLQFSRSQRFDEYELGQIETLMGTLLYPLRNALLYYEAMQRALSDSLTGAGNRFALKHAMEREIPAAVRYGHSLAMIIMDIDHFKAVNDRYGHAGGDQALKAVVECMHDSLRSVDNLFRFGGEEFLVLLSGTDHYAAALIAERIRLAIEAMHFEIKGDRLRMTISAGVATLQEGESGEALLVRCDQQLYQAKRNGRNCVAS
;
A
#
# COMPACT_ATOMS: atom_id res chain seq x y z
N MET A 1 13.17 -27.75 16.66
CA MET A 1 13.18 -27.47 15.21
C MET A 1 12.36 -28.54 14.53
N SER A 2 11.07 -28.28 14.30
CA SER A 2 10.15 -29.21 13.62
C SER A 2 9.81 -28.59 12.27
N SER A 3 10.26 -29.23 11.21
CA SER A 3 9.97 -28.86 9.83
C SER A 3 8.49 -29.11 9.54
N THR A 4 7.68 -28.05 9.58
CA THR A 4 6.33 -28.06 9.00
C THR A 4 6.47 -28.27 7.50
N LEU A 5 6.22 -29.50 7.05
CA LEU A 5 5.97 -29.84 5.65
C LEU A 5 4.79 -28.98 5.18
N GLY A 6 5.10 -27.88 4.49
CA GLY A 6 4.09 -27.06 3.84
C GLY A 6 3.55 -27.82 2.65
N ASN A 7 2.24 -27.99 2.56
CA ASN A 7 1.60 -28.51 1.35
C ASN A 7 1.71 -27.44 0.27
N THR A 8 2.70 -27.59 -0.62
CA THR A 8 2.79 -26.85 -1.87
C THR A 8 1.74 -27.42 -2.82
N ILE A 9 0.76 -26.61 -3.19
CA ILE A 9 -0.20 -26.98 -4.23
C ILE A 9 0.30 -26.35 -5.53
N ASP A 10 0.88 -27.19 -6.37
CA ASP A 10 1.05 -26.89 -7.77
C ASP A 10 -0.26 -27.26 -8.48
N PHE A 11 -0.99 -26.26 -8.98
CA PHE A 11 -2.33 -26.43 -9.56
C PHE A 11 -2.33 -27.34 -10.81
N ASP A 12 -1.18 -27.52 -11.47
CA ASP A 12 -1.04 -28.44 -12.60
C ASP A 12 -0.98 -29.91 -12.13
N SER A 13 -0.54 -30.18 -10.89
CA SER A 13 -0.44 -31.52 -10.31
C SER A 13 -1.59 -31.90 -9.37
N ALA A 14 -2.30 -30.91 -8.80
CA ALA A 14 -3.47 -31.13 -7.94
C ALA A 14 -4.67 -31.75 -8.69
N ARG A 15 -4.80 -31.44 -9.99
CA ARG A 15 -5.88 -31.96 -10.84
C ARG A 15 -5.82 -33.49 -11.04
N LEU A 16 -4.64 -34.10 -10.86
CA LEU A 16 -4.40 -35.53 -11.02
C LEU A 16 -4.68 -36.35 -9.73
N LYS A 17 -4.71 -35.70 -8.56
CA LYS A 17 -4.88 -36.38 -7.26
C LYS A 17 -6.33 -36.55 -6.82
N LEU A 18 -7.27 -35.91 -7.52
CA LEU A 18 -8.71 -35.91 -7.21
C LEU A 18 -9.44 -37.23 -7.53
N GLU A 19 -8.80 -38.22 -8.16
CA GLU A 19 -9.43 -39.50 -8.50
C GLU A 19 -9.26 -40.61 -7.45
N LEU A 20 -8.45 -40.41 -6.41
CA LEU A 20 -8.03 -41.50 -5.51
C LEU A 20 -8.02 -41.09 -4.03
N ALA A 21 -9.19 -40.85 -3.44
CA ALA A 21 -9.37 -41.06 -2.00
C ALA A 21 -10.85 -40.96 -1.62
N SER A 22 -11.42 -42.08 -1.19
CA SER A 22 -12.68 -42.10 -0.46
C SER A 22 -12.55 -42.90 0.82
N SER A 23 -13.34 -42.46 1.80
CA SER A 23 -13.76 -43.13 3.04
C SER A 23 -12.90 -42.96 4.30
N SER A 24 -13.48 -42.27 5.30
CA SER A 24 -13.64 -42.72 6.69
C SER A 24 -14.48 -41.71 7.49
N GLN A 25 -15.70 -42.10 7.89
CA GLN A 25 -16.62 -41.28 8.69
C GLN A 25 -16.59 -41.67 10.18
N ARG A 26 -16.57 -40.67 11.09
CA ARG A 26 -17.15 -40.76 12.43
C ARG A 26 -17.89 -39.46 12.80
N ALA A 27 -19.05 -39.63 13.44
CA ALA A 27 -20.06 -38.60 13.67
C ALA A 27 -19.71 -37.64 14.82
N ALA A 28 -19.86 -36.35 14.56
CA ALA A 28 -19.91 -35.25 15.53
C ALA A 28 -21.10 -34.35 15.14
N ALA A 29 -21.63 -33.57 16.10
CA ALA A 29 -22.75 -32.63 15.95
C ALA A 29 -22.81 -31.95 14.57
N SER A 30 -24.03 -31.76 14.02
CA SER A 30 -24.25 -31.41 12.61
C SER A 30 -23.44 -30.19 12.20
N ARG A 31 -22.30 -30.48 11.57
CA ARG A 31 -21.39 -29.47 11.03
C ARG A 31 -22.11 -28.75 9.90
N PRO A 32 -21.99 -27.42 9.75
CA PRO A 32 -22.20 -26.84 8.43
C PRO A 32 -21.20 -27.56 7.51
N ARG A 33 -21.75 -28.28 6.56
CA ARG A 33 -20.99 -28.97 5.52
C ARG A 33 -21.41 -28.34 4.22
N ILE A 34 -20.47 -28.23 3.30
CA ILE A 34 -20.82 -27.91 1.93
C ILE A 34 -21.68 -29.07 1.40
N THR A 35 -22.97 -28.79 1.21
CA THR A 35 -23.96 -29.72 0.69
C THR A 35 -23.97 -29.76 -0.84
N ASP A 36 -23.59 -28.66 -1.49
CA ASP A 36 -23.48 -28.51 -2.94
C ASP A 36 -22.20 -27.74 -3.30
N LEU A 37 -21.11 -28.49 -3.50
CA LEU A 37 -19.80 -27.93 -3.82
C LEU A 37 -19.79 -27.24 -5.20
N PRO A 38 -20.36 -27.81 -6.28
CA PRO A 38 -20.47 -27.13 -7.57
C PRO A 38 -21.22 -25.79 -7.50
N ALA A 39 -22.35 -25.71 -6.78
CA ALA A 39 -23.09 -24.45 -6.65
C ALA A 39 -22.27 -23.38 -5.89
N LEU A 40 -21.53 -23.78 -4.85
CA LEU A 40 -20.64 -22.87 -4.13
C LEU A 40 -19.48 -22.40 -5.01
N GLN A 41 -18.86 -23.30 -5.80
CA GLN A 41 -17.82 -22.93 -6.75
C GLN A 41 -18.32 -21.93 -7.79
N GLN A 42 -19.51 -22.14 -8.36
CA GLN A 42 -20.11 -21.22 -9.32
C GLN A 42 -20.37 -19.85 -8.69
N ARG A 43 -20.88 -19.82 -7.46
CA ARG A 43 -21.13 -18.57 -6.72
C ARG A 43 -19.84 -17.81 -6.44
N LEU A 44 -18.81 -18.50 -5.96
CA LEU A 44 -17.48 -17.91 -5.75
C LEU A 44 -16.90 -17.37 -7.04
N ALA A 45 -16.93 -18.14 -8.12
CA ALA A 45 -16.44 -17.70 -9.43
C ALA A 45 -17.13 -16.40 -9.88
N HIS A 46 -18.43 -16.24 -9.60
CA HIS A 46 -19.14 -15.01 -9.94
C HIS A 46 -18.78 -13.84 -9.01
N VAL A 47 -18.80 -14.05 -7.69
CA VAL A 47 -18.63 -12.98 -6.69
C VAL A 47 -17.19 -12.48 -6.64
N LEU A 48 -16.20 -13.37 -6.71
CA LEU A 48 -14.79 -12.99 -6.58
C LEU A 48 -14.30 -12.13 -7.75
N GLN A 49 -14.92 -12.22 -8.92
CA GLN A 49 -14.59 -11.39 -10.09
C GLN A 49 -15.14 -9.96 -10.01
N THR A 50 -15.94 -9.64 -8.98
CA THR A 50 -16.55 -8.31 -8.83
C THR A 50 -15.62 -7.26 -8.21
N SER A 51 -14.42 -7.65 -7.78
CA SER A 51 -13.43 -6.75 -7.20
C SER A 51 -12.01 -7.08 -7.63
N LEU A 52 -11.17 -6.04 -7.70
CA LEU A 52 -9.72 -6.13 -7.87
C LEU A 52 -8.98 -5.76 -6.56
N GLU A 53 -9.70 -5.40 -5.51
CA GLU A 53 -9.11 -5.07 -4.20
C GLU A 53 -8.82 -6.38 -3.45
N LEU A 54 -7.55 -6.60 -3.12
CA LEU A 54 -7.07 -7.83 -2.51
C LEU A 54 -7.83 -8.20 -1.21
N ASP A 55 -8.04 -7.23 -0.32
CA ASP A 55 -8.78 -7.43 0.93
C ASP A 55 -10.25 -7.79 0.70
N ARG A 56 -10.91 -7.17 -0.30
CA ARG A 56 -12.30 -7.51 -0.64
C ARG A 56 -12.41 -8.90 -1.25
N VAL A 57 -11.51 -9.26 -2.17
CA VAL A 57 -11.49 -10.60 -2.79
C VAL A 57 -11.33 -11.67 -1.72
N LEU A 58 -10.36 -11.51 -0.82
CA LEU A 58 -10.11 -12.45 0.28
C LEU A 58 -11.27 -12.46 1.30
N GLY A 59 -11.84 -11.29 1.61
CA GLY A 59 -12.98 -11.17 2.51
C GLY A 59 -14.24 -11.85 1.98
N MET A 60 -14.54 -11.70 0.68
CA MET A 60 -15.67 -12.38 0.02
C MET A 60 -15.45 -13.90 0.00
N PHE A 61 -14.23 -14.35 -0.30
CA PHE A 61 -13.88 -15.77 -0.24
C PHE A 61 -14.07 -16.33 1.17
N PHE A 62 -13.51 -15.65 2.18
CA PHE A 62 -13.66 -16.04 3.59
C PHE A 62 -15.13 -16.11 4.02
N ALA A 63 -15.94 -15.09 3.70
CA ALA A 63 -17.34 -15.06 4.10
C ALA A 63 -18.13 -16.27 3.59
N GLN A 64 -17.93 -16.66 2.32
CA GLN A 64 -18.59 -17.83 1.73
C GLN A 64 -18.13 -19.14 2.37
N LEU A 65 -16.83 -19.30 2.65
CA LEU A 65 -16.34 -20.52 3.30
C LEU A 65 -16.74 -20.59 4.78
N ALA A 66 -16.74 -19.46 5.49
CA ALA A 66 -17.11 -19.39 6.90
C ALA A 66 -18.57 -19.84 7.13
N GLU A 67 -19.49 -19.45 6.23
CA GLU A 67 -20.91 -19.84 6.26
C GLU A 67 -21.10 -21.36 6.12
N HIS A 68 -20.22 -22.05 5.39
CA HIS A 68 -20.40 -23.47 5.05
C HIS A 68 -19.41 -24.43 5.73
N MET A 69 -18.35 -23.94 6.39
CA MET A 69 -17.27 -24.77 6.93
C MET A 69 -16.83 -24.41 8.37
N ALA A 70 -17.52 -23.46 9.02
CA ALA A 70 -17.19 -22.96 10.36
C ALA A 70 -15.71 -22.52 10.48
N LEU A 71 -15.23 -21.74 9.51
CA LEU A 71 -13.91 -21.11 9.58
C LEU A 71 -13.92 -19.93 10.54
N ASP A 72 -12.93 -19.86 11.42
CA ASP A 72 -12.78 -18.72 12.35
C ASP A 72 -11.94 -17.60 11.75
N ALA A 73 -10.95 -17.94 10.90
CA ALA A 73 -10.17 -16.95 10.17
C ALA A 73 -9.54 -17.46 8.86
N LEU A 74 -9.29 -16.49 7.99
CA LEU A 74 -8.38 -16.56 6.84
C LEU A 74 -7.29 -15.51 7.00
N ARG A 75 -6.03 -15.93 6.91
CA ARG A 75 -4.87 -15.04 6.84
C ARG A 75 -4.20 -15.21 5.49
N TYR A 76 -3.88 -14.09 4.85
CA TYR A 76 -3.10 -14.04 3.64
C TYR A 76 -1.79 -13.28 3.89
N SER A 77 -0.69 -13.79 3.34
CA SER A 77 0.59 -13.10 3.36
C SER A 77 1.30 -13.17 2.01
N HIS A 78 1.96 -12.08 1.63
CA HIS A 78 2.82 -12.03 0.44
C HIS A 78 4.17 -11.41 0.81
N SER A 79 5.22 -12.23 0.88
CA SER A 79 6.54 -11.79 1.35
C SER A 79 7.18 -10.70 0.46
N ALA A 80 7.16 -10.87 -0.86
CA ALA A 80 7.78 -9.91 -1.79
C ALA A 80 7.08 -8.54 -1.85
N HIS A 81 5.83 -8.45 -1.40
CA HIS A 81 5.05 -7.20 -1.38
C HIS A 81 4.76 -6.73 0.05
N ASN A 82 5.33 -7.39 1.07
CA ASN A 82 5.08 -7.13 2.48
C ASN A 82 3.58 -7.00 2.85
N ILE A 83 2.74 -7.84 2.24
CA ILE A 83 1.29 -7.82 2.46
C ILE A 83 0.96 -8.78 3.60
N LEU A 84 0.13 -8.32 4.54
CA LEU A 84 -0.47 -9.15 5.58
C LEU A 84 -1.93 -8.77 5.77
N LEU A 85 -2.83 -9.68 5.41
CA LEU A 85 -4.28 -9.49 5.55
C LEU A 85 -4.86 -10.58 6.44
N GLN A 86 -5.86 -10.23 7.24
CA GLN A 86 -6.53 -11.16 8.14
C GLN A 86 -8.02 -10.86 8.20
N ASN A 87 -8.82 -11.87 7.85
CA ASN A 87 -10.26 -11.89 8.06
C ASN A 87 -10.56 -12.85 9.21
N GLY A 88 -11.32 -12.39 10.22
CA GLY A 88 -11.66 -13.21 11.40
C GLY A 88 -10.57 -13.29 12.47
N GLN A 89 -10.77 -14.14 13.47
CA GLN A 89 -9.85 -14.33 14.60
C GLN A 89 -9.13 -15.69 14.51
N ALA A 90 -7.81 -15.66 14.63
CA ALA A 90 -7.00 -16.86 14.50
C ALA A 90 -7.33 -17.87 15.60
N ALA A 91 -7.52 -19.12 15.21
CA ALA A 91 -7.82 -20.23 16.11
C ALA A 91 -6.71 -21.31 16.13
N THR A 92 -6.92 -22.33 16.97
CA THR A 92 -5.93 -23.35 17.33
C THR A 92 -5.51 -24.23 16.16
N HIS A 93 -6.47 -24.71 15.37
CA HIS A 93 -6.18 -25.63 14.27
C HIS A 93 -6.04 -24.85 12.97
N ARG A 94 -4.97 -25.14 12.23
CA ARG A 94 -4.56 -24.36 11.06
C ARG A 94 -4.19 -25.28 9.90
N CYS A 95 -4.51 -24.87 8.68
CA CYS A 95 -3.95 -25.43 7.47
C CYS A 95 -3.38 -24.29 6.61
N ASN A 96 -2.22 -24.53 6.02
CA ASN A 96 -1.44 -23.53 5.29
C ASN A 96 -1.25 -24.01 3.86
N TYR A 97 -1.46 -23.11 2.90
CA TYR A 97 -1.33 -23.37 1.48
C TYR A 97 -0.49 -22.28 0.84
N ARG A 98 0.51 -22.69 0.08
CA ARG A 98 1.26 -21.78 -0.80
C ARG A 98 0.62 -21.80 -2.17
N ILE A 99 0.28 -20.63 -2.70
CA ILE A 99 -0.30 -20.48 -4.03
C ILE A 99 0.80 -20.07 -5.00
N THR A 100 0.98 -20.90 -6.03
CA THR A 100 1.83 -20.59 -7.19
C THR A 100 1.09 -20.86 -8.49
N HIS A 101 1.34 -20.08 -9.53
CA HIS A 101 0.78 -20.28 -10.86
C HIS A 101 1.81 -19.94 -11.94
N ALA A 102 2.04 -20.84 -12.90
CA ALA A 102 3.01 -20.65 -13.98
C ALA A 102 4.42 -20.21 -13.49
N GLY A 103 4.84 -20.72 -12.33
CA GLY A 103 6.12 -20.36 -11.70
C GLY A 103 6.10 -19.06 -10.88
N GLU A 104 5.02 -18.28 -10.92
CA GLU A 104 4.85 -17.07 -10.11
C GLU A 104 4.29 -17.43 -8.72
N TYR A 105 4.86 -16.83 -7.67
CA TYR A 105 4.35 -16.93 -6.30
C TYR A 105 3.25 -15.89 -6.09
N LEU A 106 2.07 -16.33 -5.62
CA LEU A 106 0.89 -15.49 -5.39
C LEU A 106 0.56 -15.30 -3.91
N GLY A 107 1.38 -15.83 -3.00
CA GLY A 107 1.20 -15.68 -1.56
C GLY A 107 0.94 -17.00 -0.82
N ASP A 108 0.85 -16.90 0.50
CA ASP A 108 0.49 -17.99 1.40
C ASP A 108 -0.88 -17.69 2.05
N LEU A 109 -1.78 -18.67 2.02
CA LEU A 109 -3.05 -18.67 2.73
C LEU A 109 -2.96 -19.57 3.96
N GLN A 110 -3.46 -19.08 5.09
CA GLN A 110 -3.65 -19.86 6.30
C GLN A 110 -5.12 -19.77 6.70
N PHE A 111 -5.81 -20.91 6.72
CA PHE A 111 -7.12 -21.03 7.32
C PHE A 111 -6.97 -21.51 8.75
N SER A 112 -7.80 -21.00 9.65
CA SER A 112 -7.83 -21.49 11.03
C SER A 112 -9.23 -21.62 11.56
N ARG A 113 -9.43 -22.64 12.40
CA ARG A 113 -10.65 -22.82 13.17
C ARG A 113 -10.41 -23.54 14.50
N SER A 114 -11.43 -23.57 15.34
CA SER A 114 -11.38 -24.12 16.71
C SER A 114 -11.35 -25.65 16.73
N GLN A 115 -11.64 -26.30 15.60
CA GLN A 115 -11.65 -27.76 15.44
C GLN A 115 -10.70 -28.22 14.31
N ARG A 116 -10.15 -29.43 14.41
CA ARG A 116 -9.28 -30.00 13.36
C ARG A 116 -10.01 -30.14 12.03
N PHE A 117 -9.33 -29.83 10.93
CA PHE A 117 -9.80 -30.14 9.58
C PHE A 117 -9.70 -31.65 9.34
N ASP A 118 -10.75 -32.25 8.78
CA ASP A 118 -10.67 -33.61 8.24
C ASP A 118 -10.24 -33.60 6.76
N GLU A 119 -9.82 -34.75 6.23
CA GLU A 119 -9.31 -34.84 4.85
C GLU A 119 -10.34 -34.43 3.80
N TYR A 120 -11.63 -34.69 4.06
CA TYR A 120 -12.71 -34.31 3.17
C TYR A 120 -12.87 -32.78 3.09
N GLU A 121 -12.83 -32.10 4.24
CA GLU A 121 -12.86 -30.64 4.31
C GLU A 121 -11.61 -30.01 3.69
N LEU A 122 -10.43 -30.60 3.88
CA LEU A 122 -9.21 -30.12 3.22
C LEU A 122 -9.35 -30.20 1.70
N GLY A 123 -9.83 -31.32 1.15
CA GLY A 123 -10.09 -31.46 -0.28
C GLY A 123 -11.14 -30.47 -0.81
N GLN A 124 -12.15 -30.11 -0.01
CA GLN A 124 -13.10 -29.06 -0.37
C GLN A 124 -12.45 -27.67 -0.40
N ILE A 125 -11.63 -27.32 0.59
CA ILE A 125 -10.87 -26.05 0.60
C ILE A 125 -9.95 -25.97 -0.62
N GLU A 126 -9.22 -27.04 -0.93
CA GLU A 126 -8.34 -27.13 -2.10
C GLU A 126 -9.11 -26.91 -3.40
N THR A 127 -10.28 -27.53 -3.52
CA THR A 127 -11.17 -27.37 -4.67
C THR A 127 -11.70 -25.94 -4.81
N LEU A 128 -12.05 -25.29 -3.70
CA LEU A 128 -12.55 -23.91 -3.69
C LEU A 128 -11.42 -22.88 -3.91
N MET A 129 -10.20 -23.14 -3.45
CA MET A 129 -9.04 -22.28 -3.73
C MET A 129 -8.76 -22.16 -5.23
N GLY A 130 -9.09 -23.19 -6.03
CA GLY A 130 -9.05 -23.08 -7.49
C GLY A 130 -9.90 -21.94 -8.05
N THR A 131 -11.01 -21.58 -7.40
CA THR A 131 -11.84 -20.43 -7.79
C THR A 131 -11.24 -19.08 -7.40
N LEU A 132 -10.36 -19.06 -6.39
CA LEU A 132 -9.67 -17.87 -5.90
C LEU A 132 -8.41 -17.55 -6.73
N LEU A 133 -7.82 -18.53 -7.42
CA LEU A 133 -6.53 -18.39 -8.11
C LEU A 133 -6.45 -17.16 -9.02
N TYR A 134 -7.36 -17.06 -10.00
CA TYR A 134 -7.34 -15.95 -10.96
C TYR A 134 -7.80 -14.61 -10.36
N PRO A 135 -8.86 -14.54 -9.54
CA PRO A 135 -9.18 -13.31 -8.81
C PRO A 135 -8.03 -12.79 -7.95
N LEU A 136 -7.33 -13.66 -7.23
CA LEU A 136 -6.15 -13.31 -6.42
C LEU A 136 -5.01 -12.79 -7.31
N ARG A 137 -4.69 -13.51 -8.39
CA ARG A 137 -3.69 -13.06 -9.36
C ARG A 137 -4.04 -11.70 -9.96
N ASN A 138 -5.29 -11.48 -10.35
CA ASN A 138 -5.73 -10.21 -10.92
C ASN A 138 -5.67 -9.08 -9.90
N ALA A 139 -6.05 -9.34 -8.64
CA ALA A 139 -5.92 -8.38 -7.55
C ALA A 139 -4.46 -8.04 -7.25
N LEU A 140 -3.54 -9.01 -7.32
CA LEU A 140 -2.10 -8.78 -7.19
C LEU A 140 -1.53 -7.98 -8.36
N LEU A 141 -1.88 -8.33 -9.61
CA LEU A 141 -1.47 -7.56 -10.78
C LEU A 141 -1.99 -6.12 -10.73
N TYR A 142 -3.24 -5.93 -10.28
CA TYR A 142 -3.81 -4.61 -10.07
C TYR A 142 -3.09 -3.87 -8.95
N TYR A 143 -2.79 -4.55 -7.84
CA TYR A 143 -2.00 -3.98 -6.75
C TYR A 143 -0.62 -3.55 -7.23
N GLU A 144 0.11 -4.38 -7.97
CA GLU A 144 1.42 -4.03 -8.53
C GLU A 144 1.34 -2.87 -9.52
N ALA A 145 0.35 -2.88 -10.42
CA ALA A 145 0.10 -1.77 -11.33
C ALA A 145 -0.17 -0.49 -10.56
N MET A 146 -0.93 -0.59 -9.46
CA MET A 146 -1.19 0.52 -8.56
C MET A 146 0.09 0.98 -7.86
N GLN A 147 0.92 0.08 -7.33
CA GLN A 147 2.19 0.42 -6.69
C GLN A 147 3.14 1.13 -7.66
N ARG A 148 3.22 0.68 -8.92
CA ARG A 148 3.98 1.41 -9.96
C ARG A 148 3.35 2.76 -10.27
N ALA A 149 2.03 2.85 -10.18
CA ALA A 149 1.26 4.08 -10.23
C ALA A 149 1.21 4.83 -8.88
N LEU A 150 2.00 4.47 -7.87
CA LEU A 150 2.18 5.26 -6.63
C LEU A 150 3.46 6.09 -6.67
N SER A 151 4.39 5.82 -7.60
CA SER A 151 5.58 6.62 -7.81
C SER A 151 5.42 7.57 -8.99
N ASP A 152 6.00 8.76 -8.90
CA ASP A 152 6.23 9.64 -10.03
C ASP A 152 7.37 9.08 -10.89
N SER A 153 7.10 8.84 -12.17
CA SER A 153 8.05 8.18 -13.07
C SER A 153 9.32 9.00 -13.36
N LEU A 154 9.26 10.32 -13.16
CA LEU A 154 10.40 11.20 -13.39
C LEU A 154 11.31 11.26 -12.16
N THR A 155 10.73 11.46 -10.98
CA THR A 155 11.47 11.79 -9.76
C THR A 155 11.64 10.62 -8.79
N GLY A 156 10.82 9.57 -8.91
CA GLY A 156 10.79 8.44 -7.97
C GLY A 156 10.09 8.74 -6.65
N ALA A 157 9.74 10.00 -6.36
CA ALA A 157 8.92 10.38 -5.22
C ALA A 157 7.52 9.72 -5.32
N GLY A 158 6.80 9.61 -4.21
CA GLY A 158 5.39 9.20 -4.27
C GLY A 158 4.59 10.19 -5.13
N ASN A 159 3.55 9.76 -5.84
CA ASN A 159 2.72 10.70 -6.60
C ASN A 159 1.47 11.11 -5.82
N ARG A 160 0.60 11.91 -6.44
CA ARG A 160 -0.64 12.38 -5.82
C ARG A 160 -1.55 11.25 -5.30
N PHE A 161 -1.56 10.09 -5.96
CA PHE A 161 -2.34 8.94 -5.51
C PHE A 161 -1.71 8.31 -4.26
N ALA A 162 -0.38 8.24 -4.18
CA ALA A 162 0.33 7.78 -2.98
C ALA A 162 0.17 8.70 -1.78
N LEU A 163 0.14 10.02 -2.01
CA LEU A 163 -0.16 10.99 -0.96
C LEU A 163 -1.54 10.71 -0.34
N LYS A 164 -2.56 10.51 -1.17
CA LYS A 164 -3.93 10.23 -0.69
C LYS A 164 -3.97 8.97 0.19
N HIS A 165 -3.35 7.88 -0.27
CA HIS A 165 -3.28 6.65 0.52
C HIS A 165 -2.46 6.80 1.80
N ALA A 166 -1.38 7.58 1.79
CA ALA A 166 -0.62 7.89 2.99
C ALA A 166 -1.50 8.66 3.99
N MET A 167 -2.26 9.66 3.55
CA MET A 167 -3.16 10.42 4.41
C MET A 167 -4.28 9.55 5.00
N GLU A 168 -4.89 8.66 4.20
CA GLU A 168 -5.91 7.70 4.65
C GLU A 168 -5.39 6.75 5.74
N ARG A 169 -4.08 6.48 5.78
CA ARG A 169 -3.43 5.62 6.76
C ARG A 169 -2.92 6.38 7.98
N GLU A 170 -2.17 7.46 7.76
CA GLU A 170 -1.44 8.17 8.82
C GLU A 170 -2.38 9.04 9.68
N ILE A 171 -3.43 9.65 9.12
CA ILE A 171 -4.33 10.51 9.89
C ILE A 171 -5.11 9.72 10.94
N PRO A 172 -5.79 8.61 10.61
CA PRO A 172 -6.46 7.79 11.63
C PRO A 172 -5.48 7.23 12.67
N ALA A 173 -4.25 6.90 12.25
CA ALA A 173 -3.21 6.43 13.17
C ALA A 173 -2.78 7.53 14.15
N ALA A 174 -2.52 8.75 13.66
CA ALA A 174 -2.18 9.90 14.48
C ALA A 174 -3.26 10.21 15.52
N VAL A 175 -4.53 10.22 15.09
CA VAL A 175 -5.68 10.42 15.99
C VAL A 175 -5.79 9.30 17.03
N ARG A 176 -5.67 8.04 16.61
CA ARG A 176 -5.80 6.87 17.50
C ARG A 176 -4.72 6.80 18.55
N TYR A 177 -3.48 7.13 18.19
CA TYR A 177 -2.32 7.02 19.09
C TYR A 177 -1.95 8.35 19.76
N GLY A 178 -2.65 9.44 19.45
CA GLY A 178 -2.37 10.76 20.01
C GLY A 178 -1.01 11.33 19.59
N HIS A 179 -0.51 10.96 18.42
CA HIS A 179 0.76 11.47 17.89
C HIS A 179 0.54 12.63 16.94
N SER A 180 1.47 13.60 16.94
CA SER A 180 1.44 14.72 16.01
C SER A 180 1.68 14.26 14.57
N LEU A 181 0.96 14.85 13.63
CA LEU A 181 1.16 14.66 12.20
C LEU A 181 1.34 16.04 11.56
N ALA A 182 2.42 16.24 10.83
CA ALA A 182 2.69 17.48 10.12
C ALA A 182 2.74 17.26 8.61
N MET A 183 2.40 18.31 7.88
CA MET A 183 2.48 18.39 6.43
C MET A 183 3.33 19.59 6.04
N ILE A 184 4.15 19.40 5.01
CA ILE A 184 4.89 20.47 4.35
C ILE A 184 4.51 20.44 2.88
N ILE A 185 4.09 21.57 2.31
CA ILE A 185 3.96 21.77 0.86
C ILE A 185 5.07 22.69 0.40
N MET A 186 5.76 22.30 -0.67
CA MET A 186 6.88 23.04 -1.24
C MET A 186 6.65 23.27 -2.73
N ASP A 187 7.14 24.39 -3.22
CA ASP A 187 7.10 24.75 -4.64
C ASP A 187 8.46 25.31 -5.05
N ILE A 188 8.97 24.86 -6.21
CA ILE A 188 10.23 25.37 -6.75
C ILE A 188 10.01 26.77 -7.32
N ASP A 189 10.69 27.74 -6.73
CA ASP A 189 10.54 29.14 -7.11
C ASP A 189 10.99 29.36 -8.54
N HIS A 190 10.13 30.01 -9.34
CA HIS A 190 10.43 30.41 -10.72
C HIS A 190 10.81 29.24 -11.65
N PHE A 191 10.31 28.02 -11.39
CA PHE A 191 10.67 26.84 -12.18
C PHE A 191 10.34 26.97 -13.68
N LYS A 192 9.27 27.70 -14.03
CA LYS A 192 9.00 28.06 -15.43
C LYS A 192 10.19 28.72 -16.13
N ALA A 193 10.93 29.61 -15.47
CA ALA A 193 12.10 30.26 -16.06
C ALA A 193 13.25 29.27 -16.30
N VAL A 194 13.35 28.21 -15.49
CA VAL A 194 14.30 27.10 -15.72
C VAL A 194 13.91 26.34 -16.98
N ASN A 195 12.64 25.99 -17.14
CA ASN A 195 12.13 25.34 -18.36
C ASN A 195 12.33 26.21 -19.60
N ASP A 196 12.02 27.50 -19.52
CA ASP A 196 12.15 28.43 -20.64
C ASP A 196 13.63 28.59 -21.07
N ARG A 197 14.59 28.55 -20.12
CA ARG A 197 16.02 28.69 -20.40
C ARG A 197 16.70 27.40 -20.87
N TYR A 198 16.40 26.26 -20.24
CA TYR A 198 17.13 25.01 -20.47
C TYR A 198 16.32 23.96 -21.25
N GLY A 199 15.05 24.23 -21.53
CA GLY A 199 14.08 23.31 -22.10
C GLY A 199 13.55 22.32 -21.06
N HIS A 200 12.48 21.60 -21.41
CA HIS A 200 11.85 20.61 -20.52
C HIS A 200 12.83 19.54 -20.03
N ALA A 201 13.74 19.06 -20.87
CA ALA A 201 14.77 18.10 -20.46
C ALA A 201 15.73 18.67 -19.38
N GLY A 202 15.99 19.97 -19.39
CA GLY A 202 16.77 20.64 -18.34
C GLY A 202 15.95 20.80 -17.06
N GLY A 203 14.67 21.15 -17.17
CA GLY A 203 13.75 21.16 -16.04
C GLY A 203 13.61 19.78 -15.37
N ASP A 204 13.55 18.71 -16.17
CA ASP A 204 13.49 17.34 -15.67
C ASP A 204 14.73 16.96 -14.86
N GLN A 205 15.93 17.38 -15.29
CA GLN A 205 17.16 17.21 -14.52
C GLN A 205 17.13 18.01 -13.21
N ALA A 206 16.62 19.24 -13.26
CA ALA A 206 16.48 20.09 -12.08
C ALA A 206 15.52 19.48 -11.05
N LEU A 207 14.38 18.92 -11.48
CA LEU A 207 13.43 18.24 -10.59
C LEU A 207 14.06 17.03 -9.89
N LYS A 208 14.82 16.21 -10.63
CA LYS A 208 15.53 15.06 -10.04
C LYS A 208 16.53 15.50 -8.98
N ALA A 209 17.35 16.51 -9.27
CA ALA A 209 18.33 17.03 -8.31
C ALA A 209 17.66 17.61 -7.06
N VAL A 210 16.53 18.32 -7.22
CA VAL A 210 15.76 18.83 -6.07
C VAL A 210 15.22 17.68 -5.22
N VAL A 211 14.65 16.65 -5.83
CA VAL A 211 14.10 15.50 -5.10
C VAL A 211 15.18 14.71 -4.37
N GLU A 212 16.36 14.51 -4.98
CA GLU A 212 17.51 13.91 -4.30
C GLU A 212 17.92 14.73 -3.07
N CYS A 213 18.03 16.06 -3.23
CA CYS A 213 18.35 16.97 -2.12
C CYS A 213 17.30 16.94 -0.98
N MET A 214 16.02 16.84 -1.35
CA MET A 214 14.92 16.67 -0.38
C MET A 214 15.06 15.35 0.36
N HIS A 215 15.32 14.24 -0.34
CA HIS A 215 15.49 12.93 0.29
C HIS A 215 16.65 12.89 1.29
N ASP A 216 17.80 13.48 0.95
CA ASP A 216 18.95 13.59 1.86
C ASP A 216 18.65 14.43 3.11
N SER A 217 17.66 15.32 3.01
CA SER A 217 17.19 16.18 4.09
C SER A 217 16.06 15.56 4.92
N LEU A 218 15.60 14.35 4.61
CA LEU A 218 14.47 13.67 5.26
C LEU A 218 14.91 12.38 5.97
N ARG A 219 14.11 11.91 6.93
CA ARG A 219 14.32 10.61 7.56
C ARG A 219 13.78 9.51 6.65
N SER A 220 14.25 8.28 6.84
CA SER A 220 13.75 7.10 6.10
C SER A 220 12.25 6.81 6.29
N VAL A 221 11.63 7.37 7.34
CA VAL A 221 10.20 7.22 7.66
C VAL A 221 9.34 8.35 7.11
N ASP A 222 9.97 9.44 6.66
CA ASP A 222 9.26 10.60 6.13
C ASP A 222 8.91 10.32 4.66
N ASN A 223 7.67 10.63 4.26
CA ASN A 223 7.20 10.33 2.91
C ASN A 223 7.23 11.60 2.04
N LEU A 224 8.00 11.58 0.96
CA LEU A 224 8.05 12.64 -0.04
C LEU A 224 7.16 12.29 -1.23
N PHE A 225 6.36 13.26 -1.67
CA PHE A 225 5.43 13.14 -2.78
C PHE A 225 5.60 14.29 -3.77
N ARG A 226 5.43 14.01 -5.06
CA ARG A 226 5.21 15.00 -6.11
C ARG A 226 3.71 15.19 -6.33
N PHE A 227 3.23 16.39 -6.06
CA PHE A 227 1.81 16.73 -6.10
C PHE A 227 1.39 17.40 -7.41
N GLY A 228 2.28 18.23 -7.95
CA GLY A 228 2.10 18.96 -9.19
C GLY A 228 3.34 18.89 -10.09
N GLY A 229 3.43 19.79 -11.06
CA GLY A 229 4.58 19.84 -11.98
C GLY A 229 5.90 20.16 -11.26
N GLU A 230 5.86 21.13 -10.34
CA GLU A 230 7.00 21.65 -9.57
C GLU A 230 6.71 21.71 -8.05
N GLU A 231 5.61 21.07 -7.64
CA GLU A 231 5.10 21.07 -6.27
C GLU A 231 5.34 19.71 -5.60
N PHE A 232 5.88 19.75 -4.39
CA PHE A 232 6.20 18.59 -3.58
C PHE A 232 5.54 18.67 -2.21
N LEU A 233 5.24 17.51 -1.63
CA LEU A 233 4.65 17.37 -0.32
C LEU A 233 5.44 16.40 0.54
N VAL A 234 5.55 16.71 1.82
CA VAL A 234 6.11 15.80 2.82
C VAL A 234 5.09 15.59 3.92
N LEU A 235 4.85 14.32 4.27
CA LEU A 235 4.02 13.92 5.40
C LEU A 235 4.92 13.38 6.52
N LEU A 236 4.87 14.02 7.68
CA LEU A 236 5.76 13.78 8.82
C LEU A 236 4.97 13.21 10.01
N SER A 237 5.09 11.90 10.22
CA SER A 237 4.45 11.20 11.34
C SER A 237 5.25 11.40 12.64
N GLY A 238 4.56 11.55 13.77
CA GLY A 238 5.18 11.80 15.08
C GLY A 238 5.97 13.11 15.16
N THR A 239 5.61 14.11 14.37
CA THR A 239 6.34 15.38 14.28
C THR A 239 5.42 16.55 14.61
N ASP A 240 5.84 17.37 15.58
CA ASP A 240 5.11 18.57 15.98
C ASP A 240 5.36 19.75 15.02
N HIS A 241 4.66 20.86 15.27
CA HIS A 241 4.70 22.03 14.38
C HIS A 241 6.08 22.68 14.30
N TYR A 242 6.76 22.82 15.43
CA TYR A 242 8.07 23.45 15.50
C TYR A 242 9.12 22.59 14.77
N ALA A 243 9.12 21.28 15.02
CA ALA A 243 10.01 20.34 14.35
C ALA A 243 9.74 20.28 12.84
N ALA A 244 8.48 20.34 12.41
CA ALA A 244 8.13 20.39 11.00
C ALA A 244 8.65 21.66 10.31
N ALA A 245 8.52 22.83 10.96
CA ALA A 245 9.07 24.09 10.46
C ALA A 245 10.60 24.04 10.33
N LEU A 246 11.29 23.43 11.29
CA LEU A 246 12.75 23.22 11.20
C LEU A 246 13.14 22.30 10.05
N ILE A 247 12.37 21.24 9.79
CA ILE A 247 12.62 20.34 8.65
C ILE A 247 12.40 21.09 7.33
N ALA A 248 11.32 21.87 7.21
CA ALA A 248 11.07 22.70 6.03
C ALA A 248 12.22 23.68 5.76
N GLU A 249 12.70 24.37 6.81
CA GLU A 249 13.81 25.32 6.67
C GLU A 249 15.13 24.63 6.32
N ARG A 250 15.38 23.43 6.87
CA ARG A 250 16.53 22.61 6.49
C ARG A 250 16.51 22.26 5.00
N ILE A 251 15.36 21.80 4.48
CA ILE A 251 15.19 21.48 3.06
C ILE A 251 15.42 22.73 2.20
N ARG A 252 14.82 23.87 2.59
CA ARG A 252 14.97 25.14 1.88
C ARG A 252 16.44 25.56 1.78
N LEU A 253 17.16 25.55 2.89
CA LEU A 253 18.58 25.88 2.95
C LEU A 253 19.44 24.91 2.13
N ALA A 254 19.13 23.60 2.17
CA ALA A 254 19.85 22.59 1.41
C ALA A 254 19.71 22.82 -0.11
N ILE A 255 18.49 23.10 -0.58
CA ILE A 255 18.24 23.38 -2.00
C ILE A 255 18.89 24.70 -2.43
N GLU A 256 18.82 25.74 -1.59
CA GLU A 256 19.48 27.02 -1.87
C GLU A 256 21.01 26.89 -1.97
N ALA A 257 21.60 26.03 -1.15
CA ALA A 257 23.04 25.74 -1.13
C ALA A 257 23.47 24.69 -2.17
N MET A 258 22.52 24.03 -2.83
CA MET A 258 22.80 22.96 -3.78
C MET A 258 23.66 23.46 -4.94
N HIS A 259 24.72 22.72 -5.23
CA HIS A 259 25.58 22.98 -6.38
C HIS A 259 25.08 22.11 -7.53
N PHE A 260 24.29 22.72 -8.41
CA PHE A 260 23.71 22.05 -9.56
C PHE A 260 24.09 22.78 -10.85
N GLU A 261 24.58 22.02 -11.83
CA GLU A 261 25.02 22.54 -13.12
C GLU A 261 24.24 21.87 -14.25
N ILE A 262 23.72 22.67 -15.17
CA ILE A 262 23.07 22.20 -16.40
C ILE A 262 23.78 22.82 -17.58
N LYS A 263 24.26 21.99 -18.52
CA LYS A 263 24.98 22.44 -19.74
C LYS A 263 26.19 23.34 -19.43
N GLY A 264 26.84 23.14 -18.29
CA GLY A 264 28.00 23.93 -17.85
C GLY A 264 27.65 25.27 -17.16
N ASP A 265 26.36 25.60 -17.05
CA ASP A 265 25.90 26.77 -16.29
C ASP A 265 25.51 26.34 -14.86
N ARG A 266 26.04 27.05 -13.86
CA ARG A 266 25.59 26.89 -12.47
C ARG A 266 24.18 27.46 -12.29
N LEU A 267 23.25 26.60 -11.91
CA LEU A 267 21.85 26.96 -11.66
C LEU A 267 21.59 27.03 -10.15
N ARG A 268 21.27 28.23 -9.65
CA ARG A 268 20.76 28.42 -8.30
C ARG A 268 19.24 28.26 -8.33
N MET A 269 18.72 27.43 -7.43
CA MET A 269 17.29 27.23 -7.24
C MET A 269 16.92 27.51 -5.80
N THR A 270 15.69 27.94 -5.57
CA THR A 270 15.12 28.13 -4.23
C THR A 270 13.74 27.51 -4.20
N ILE A 271 13.23 27.27 -3.00
CA ILE A 271 11.86 26.81 -2.79
C ILE A 271 11.14 27.73 -1.82
N SER A 272 9.83 27.83 -1.99
CA SER A 272 8.93 28.34 -0.95
C SER A 272 8.22 27.16 -0.29
N ALA A 273 8.00 27.22 1.02
CA ALA A 273 7.34 26.15 1.75
C ALA A 273 6.23 26.66 2.69
N GLY A 274 5.14 25.91 2.76
CA GLY A 274 4.08 26.05 3.75
C GLY A 274 4.07 24.86 4.69
N VAL A 275 3.85 25.08 5.98
CA VAL A 275 3.82 24.04 7.01
C VAL A 275 2.50 24.09 7.77
N ALA A 276 1.88 22.93 7.99
CA ALA A 276 0.70 22.81 8.86
C ALA A 276 0.72 21.49 9.64
N THR A 277 0.14 21.48 10.84
CA THR A 277 0.01 20.27 11.66
C THR A 277 -1.43 19.90 11.89
N LEU A 278 -1.75 18.62 11.79
CA LEU A 278 -3.09 18.08 11.98
C LEU A 278 -3.69 18.57 13.31
N GLN A 279 -4.87 19.16 13.22
CA GLN A 279 -5.69 19.57 14.36
C GLN A 279 -6.68 18.47 14.73
N GLU A 280 -7.18 18.51 15.96
CA GLU A 280 -8.16 17.54 16.45
C GLU A 280 -9.45 17.60 15.61
N GLY A 281 -9.89 16.46 15.10
CA GLY A 281 -11.06 16.36 14.22
C GLY A 281 -10.88 16.92 12.80
N GLU A 282 -9.68 17.40 12.45
CA GLU A 282 -9.39 17.93 11.11
C GLU A 282 -9.28 16.80 10.09
N SER A 283 -9.88 16.98 8.91
CA SER A 283 -9.71 16.06 7.79
C SER A 283 -8.37 16.30 7.09
N GLY A 284 -7.89 15.29 6.37
CA GLY A 284 -6.66 15.45 5.58
C GLY A 284 -6.77 16.54 4.51
N GLU A 285 -7.95 16.70 3.91
CA GLU A 285 -8.21 17.76 2.92
C GLU A 285 -8.14 19.15 3.56
N ALA A 286 -8.68 19.33 4.77
CA ALA A 286 -8.59 20.58 5.50
C ALA A 286 -7.14 20.92 5.89
N LEU A 287 -6.37 19.92 6.34
CA LEU A 287 -4.94 20.07 6.62
C LEU A 287 -4.17 20.51 5.36
N LEU A 288 -4.43 19.88 4.21
CA LEU A 288 -3.81 20.22 2.93
C LEU A 288 -4.11 21.67 2.53
N VAL A 289 -5.37 22.09 2.64
CA VAL A 289 -5.79 23.48 2.33
C VAL A 289 -5.07 24.49 3.22
N ARG A 290 -4.93 24.21 4.52
CA ARG A 290 -4.22 25.11 5.44
C ARG A 290 -2.73 25.16 5.16
N CYS A 291 -2.13 24.03 4.78
CA CYS A 291 -0.72 23.99 4.38
C CYS A 291 -0.47 24.76 3.08
N ASP A 292 -1.40 24.70 2.12
CA ASP A 292 -1.34 25.47 0.87
C ASP A 292 -1.49 26.99 1.10
N GLN A 293 -2.36 27.39 2.03
CA GLN A 293 -2.46 28.79 2.46
C GLN A 293 -1.14 29.31 3.01
N GLN A 294 -0.40 28.49 3.76
CA GLN A 294 0.93 28.87 4.23
C GLN A 294 1.94 28.98 3.08
N LEU A 295 1.93 28.05 2.13
CA LEU A 295 2.79 28.14 0.95
C LEU A 295 2.50 29.42 0.15
N TYR A 296 1.23 29.77 0.01
CA TYR A 296 0.82 31.01 -0.64
C TYR A 296 1.36 32.25 0.11
N GLN A 297 1.35 32.24 1.44
CA GLN A 297 1.96 33.32 2.24
C GLN A 297 3.48 33.40 2.03
N ALA A 298 4.19 32.28 2.01
CA ALA A 298 5.62 32.25 1.71
C ALA A 298 5.93 32.87 0.34
N LYS A 299 5.17 32.47 -0.70
CA LYS A 299 5.30 33.05 -2.06
C LYS A 299 5.04 34.56 -2.07
N ARG A 300 4.09 35.07 -1.27
CA ARG A 300 3.80 36.51 -1.13
C ARG A 300 4.85 37.28 -0.35
N ASN A 301 5.55 36.63 0.59
CA ASN A 301 6.60 37.23 1.40
C ASN A 301 7.95 37.35 0.67
N GLY A 302 7.97 37.12 -0.65
CA GLY A 302 9.16 37.27 -1.47
C GLY A 302 9.83 35.97 -1.89
N ARG A 303 9.18 34.82 -1.65
CA ARG A 303 9.71 33.46 -1.94
C ARG A 303 10.97 33.13 -1.16
N ASN A 304 11.56 31.96 -1.41
CA ASN A 304 12.73 31.45 -0.70
C ASN A 304 12.55 31.53 0.83
N CYS A 305 11.38 31.15 1.33
CA CYS A 305 11.06 31.19 2.75
C CYS A 305 10.04 30.14 3.14
N VAL A 306 9.93 29.92 4.45
CA VAL A 306 8.94 29.03 5.07
C VAL A 306 7.88 29.87 5.77
N ALA A 307 6.62 29.51 5.60
CA ALA A 307 5.51 30.00 6.42
C ALA A 307 4.83 28.81 7.11
N SER A 308 4.39 29.00 8.35
CA SER A 308 3.89 27.93 9.23
C SER A 308 2.77 28.45 10.13
#